data_AF-A0A3D9AIK2-F1
#
_entry.id   AF-A0A3D9AIK2-F1
#
_cell.length_a   1.000
_cell.length_b   1.000
_cell.length_c   1.000
_cell.angle_alpha   90.00
_cell.angle_beta   90.00
_cell.angle_gamma   90.00
#
_symmetry.space_group_name_H-M   'P 1'
#
loop_
_entity.id
_entity.type
_entity.pdbx_description
1 polymer ?
#
loop_
_entity_poly.entity_id
_entity_poly.type
_entity_poly.pdbx_seq_one_letter_code
_entity_poly.pdbx_strand_id
1 'polypeptide(L)'
;MKNIQSDLNEHLLRQNFTSTEEKEKLQLENCQKKAKNFVELENGIAILSDLKNNKSYIYAGKFADELNIFKDKNVQEIESIWKKELFDQLNSEDVLQKHILELQFFQFIKNIPFEQRKDYCVISRLRISEKQNQKSLIHKMFYFSNSENCNTELSLCLYNFDFFQSDSYTGMIINTATGNINYQAEAENSTFLSIREKEILKMTQQGKKSKEIAEILFISINTVNRHRQNIIEKMRVSNTTEACTMASKLKWI
;
A
#
# COMPACT_ATOMS: atom_id res chain seq x y z
N MET A 1 16.57 3.65 9.47
CA MET A 1 15.78 3.38 8.25
C MET A 1 14.39 2.98 8.70
N LYS A 2 13.44 3.93 8.71
CA LYS A 2 12.04 3.54 8.70
C LYS A 2 11.67 3.27 7.25
N ASN A 3 11.40 2.00 6.95
CA ASN A 3 10.94 1.53 5.66
C ASN A 3 9.49 2.03 5.46
N ILE A 4 8.97 2.23 4.25
CA ILE A 4 7.52 2.49 4.05
C ILE A 4 6.68 1.44 4.80
N GLN A 5 7.26 0.25 4.92
CA GLN A 5 6.77 -0.83 5.75
C GLN A 5 6.61 -0.49 7.24
N SER A 6 7.58 0.18 7.86
CA SER A 6 7.45 0.63 9.25
C SER A 6 6.43 1.75 9.43
N ASP A 7 6.20 2.59 8.41
CA ASP A 7 5.21 3.66 8.49
C ASP A 7 3.78 3.16 8.25
N LEU A 8 3.59 2.19 7.34
CA LEU A 8 2.35 1.42 7.24
C LEU A 8 2.04 0.72 8.56
N ASN A 9 3.03 0.06 9.18
CA ASN A 9 2.89 -0.52 10.51
C ASN A 9 2.49 0.53 11.56
N GLU A 10 3.16 1.68 11.61
CA GLU A 10 2.86 2.71 12.62
C GLU A 10 1.44 3.29 12.46
N HIS A 11 0.94 3.42 11.24
CA HIS A 11 -0.39 3.98 10.96
C HIS A 11 -1.54 2.99 11.04
N LEU A 12 -1.32 1.75 10.60
CA LEU A 12 -2.34 0.71 10.68
C LEU A 12 -2.48 0.18 12.11
N LEU A 13 -1.36 0.07 12.86
CA LEU A 13 -1.33 -0.58 14.18
C LEU A 13 -1.53 0.38 15.36
N ARG A 14 -1.39 1.70 15.19
CA ARG A 14 -1.61 2.69 16.28
C ARG A 14 -2.95 3.43 16.20
N GLN A 15 -4.01 2.74 15.79
CA GLN A 15 -5.37 3.29 15.88
C GLN A 15 -5.93 3.06 17.30
N ASN A 16 -6.85 3.91 17.75
CA ASN A 16 -7.53 3.70 19.03
C ASN A 16 -8.58 2.60 18.89
N PHE A 17 -8.20 1.36 19.17
CA PHE A 17 -9.09 0.20 19.10
C PHE A 17 -9.89 0.05 20.41
N THR A 18 -10.92 0.87 20.60
CA THR A 18 -11.92 0.69 21.67
C THR A 18 -13.15 0.04 21.06
N SER A 19 -13.28 -1.28 21.21
CA SER A 19 -14.37 -2.05 20.62
C SER A 19 -14.61 -3.33 21.44
N THR A 20 -15.83 -3.87 21.35
CA THR A 20 -16.23 -5.11 22.04
C THR A 20 -15.69 -6.34 21.33
N GLU A 21 -14.97 -7.21 22.05
CA GLU A 21 -14.24 -8.37 21.49
C GLU A 21 -15.11 -9.29 20.60
N GLU A 22 -16.41 -9.39 20.87
CA GLU A 22 -17.32 -10.26 20.11
C GLU A 22 -17.57 -9.80 18.67
N LYS A 23 -17.76 -8.50 18.44
CA LYS A 23 -18.01 -7.96 17.08
C LYS A 23 -16.77 -8.07 16.20
N GLU A 24 -15.59 -7.81 16.77
CA GLU A 24 -14.31 -7.95 16.09
C GLU A 24 -14.09 -9.40 15.65
N LYS A 25 -14.34 -10.35 16.57
CA LYS A 25 -14.23 -11.78 16.27
C LYS A 25 -15.15 -12.20 15.15
N LEU A 26 -16.41 -11.74 15.17
CA LEU A 26 -17.37 -12.03 14.09
C LEU A 26 -16.93 -11.43 12.74
N GLN A 27 -16.41 -10.20 12.74
CA GLN A 27 -15.90 -9.56 11.52
C GLN A 27 -14.68 -10.30 10.96
N LEU A 28 -13.76 -10.72 11.84
CA LEU A 28 -12.60 -11.53 11.48
C LEU A 28 -13.03 -12.86 10.86
N GLU A 29 -13.90 -13.62 11.52
CA GLU A 29 -14.43 -14.90 11.01
C GLU A 29 -15.09 -14.75 9.63
N ASN A 30 -15.87 -13.68 9.44
CA ASN A 30 -16.50 -13.38 8.16
C ASN A 30 -15.46 -13.06 7.07
N CYS A 31 -14.41 -12.33 7.40
CA CYS A 31 -13.32 -12.02 6.45
C CYS A 31 -12.47 -13.26 6.13
N GLN A 32 -12.24 -14.14 7.11
CA GLN A 32 -11.57 -15.42 6.90
C GLN A 32 -12.37 -16.32 5.95
N LYS A 33 -13.71 -16.39 6.10
CA LYS A 33 -14.58 -17.10 5.16
C LYS A 33 -14.47 -16.55 3.73
N LYS A 34 -14.49 -15.22 3.56
CA LYS A 34 -14.31 -14.57 2.25
C LYS A 34 -12.95 -14.92 1.62
N ALA A 35 -11.88 -14.88 2.42
CA ALA A 35 -10.53 -15.21 1.97
C ALA A 35 -10.43 -16.67 1.50
N LYS A 36 -10.98 -17.62 2.27
CA LYS A 36 -11.03 -19.04 1.91
C LYS A 36 -11.79 -19.26 0.60
N ASN A 37 -13.00 -18.72 0.50
CA ASN A 37 -13.84 -18.88 -0.69
C ASN A 37 -13.16 -18.32 -1.94
N PHE A 38 -12.46 -17.17 -1.83
CA PHE A 38 -11.69 -16.61 -2.94
C PHE A 38 -10.57 -17.57 -3.39
N VAL A 39 -9.81 -18.12 -2.45
CA VAL A 39 -8.71 -19.04 -2.78
C VAL A 39 -9.21 -20.34 -3.41
N GLU A 40 -10.31 -20.88 -2.90
CA GLU A 40 -10.97 -22.07 -3.46
C GLU A 40 -11.49 -21.82 -4.90
N LEU A 41 -12.01 -20.62 -5.17
CA LEU A 41 -12.59 -20.27 -6.47
C LEU A 41 -11.53 -19.89 -7.51
N GLU A 42 -10.62 -18.99 -7.15
CA GLU A 42 -9.68 -18.33 -8.07
C GLU A 42 -8.29 -18.97 -8.07
N ASN A 43 -8.06 -19.98 -7.22
CA ASN A 43 -6.76 -20.58 -6.95
C ASN A 43 -5.70 -19.57 -6.47
N GLY A 44 -6.10 -18.36 -6.07
CA GLY A 44 -5.21 -17.25 -5.74
C GLY A 44 -4.55 -17.36 -4.36
N ILE A 45 -4.00 -16.24 -3.90
CA ILE A 45 -3.56 -16.05 -2.51
C ILE A 45 -4.43 -14.97 -1.87
N ALA A 46 -4.96 -15.24 -0.69
CA ALA A 46 -5.65 -14.24 0.13
C ALA A 46 -4.89 -14.03 1.43
N ILE A 47 -4.68 -12.77 1.79
CA ILE A 47 -3.95 -12.39 3.00
C ILE A 47 -4.79 -11.41 3.77
N LEU A 48 -5.30 -11.87 4.90
CA LEU A 48 -6.10 -11.10 5.83
C LEU A 48 -5.19 -10.60 6.95
N SER A 49 -5.05 -9.29 7.08
CA SER A 49 -4.23 -8.68 8.14
C SER A 49 -5.14 -8.06 9.18
N ASP A 50 -4.99 -8.53 10.41
CA ASP A 50 -5.53 -7.94 11.63
C ASP A 50 -4.57 -6.85 12.09
N LEU A 51 -4.99 -5.61 11.87
CA LEU A 51 -4.21 -4.42 12.15
C LEU A 51 -4.23 -4.07 13.65
N LYS A 52 -5.18 -4.60 14.41
CA LYS A 52 -5.23 -4.40 15.87
C LYS A 52 -4.21 -5.29 16.56
N ASN A 53 -4.22 -6.57 16.19
CA ASN A 53 -3.38 -7.58 16.83
C ASN A 53 -2.02 -7.78 16.14
N ASN A 54 -1.75 -7.05 15.05
CA ASN A 54 -0.54 -7.18 14.23
C ASN A 54 -0.31 -8.63 13.75
N LYS A 55 -1.38 -9.28 13.30
CA LYS A 55 -1.39 -10.67 12.85
C LYS A 55 -1.87 -10.76 11.41
N SER A 56 -1.27 -11.64 10.62
CA SER A 56 -1.75 -11.93 9.28
C SER A 56 -2.07 -13.40 9.11
N TYR A 57 -3.20 -13.67 8.46
CA TYR A 57 -3.67 -15.00 8.11
C TYR A 57 -3.52 -15.18 6.60
N ILE A 58 -2.70 -16.14 6.19
CA ILE A 58 -2.44 -16.45 4.78
C ILE A 58 -3.26 -17.67 4.35
N TYR A 59 -3.96 -17.52 3.24
CA TYR A 59 -4.67 -18.58 2.54
C TYR A 59 -4.06 -18.71 1.14
N ALA A 60 -3.50 -19.88 0.84
CA ALA A 60 -2.74 -20.12 -0.37
C ALA A 60 -3.40 -21.21 -1.23
N GLY A 61 -3.72 -20.85 -2.47
CA GLY A 61 -4.21 -21.78 -3.50
C GLY A 61 -3.09 -22.24 -4.44
N LYS A 62 -3.46 -22.84 -5.58
CA LYS A 62 -2.50 -23.36 -6.56
C LYS A 62 -1.60 -22.28 -7.18
N PHE A 63 -2.01 -21.02 -7.12
CA PHE A 63 -1.18 -19.88 -7.50
C PHE A 63 0.11 -19.81 -6.65
N ALA A 64 0.03 -20.12 -5.36
CA ALA A 64 1.21 -20.16 -4.49
C ALA A 64 2.14 -21.32 -4.86
N ASP A 65 1.57 -22.50 -5.18
CA ASP A 65 2.32 -23.66 -5.65
C ASP A 65 3.13 -23.34 -6.92
N GLU A 66 2.52 -22.66 -7.91
CA GLU A 66 3.17 -22.20 -9.15
C GLU A 66 4.34 -21.24 -8.87
N LEU A 67 4.17 -20.31 -7.93
CA LEU A 67 5.22 -19.38 -7.50
C LEU A 67 6.23 -19.98 -6.52
N ASN A 68 6.06 -21.26 -6.12
CA ASN A 68 6.90 -21.93 -5.13
C ASN A 68 6.98 -21.23 -3.76
N ILE A 69 5.91 -20.56 -3.34
CA ILE A 69 5.81 -19.85 -2.06
C ILE A 69 4.75 -20.50 -1.15
N PHE A 70 4.85 -20.31 0.17
CA PHE A 70 3.87 -20.81 1.14
C PHE A 70 3.60 -22.34 1.05
N LYS A 71 4.67 -23.14 0.96
CA LYS A 71 4.60 -24.60 0.70
C LYS A 71 3.94 -25.41 1.81
N ASP A 72 3.88 -24.88 3.04
CA ASP A 72 3.09 -25.51 4.11
C ASP A 72 1.62 -25.12 3.95
N LYS A 73 0.82 -26.02 3.37
CA LYS A 73 -0.58 -25.82 2.94
C LYS A 73 -1.59 -25.52 4.05
N ASN A 74 -1.14 -25.33 5.28
CA ASN A 74 -2.00 -24.90 6.38
C ASN A 74 -2.07 -23.39 6.42
N VAL A 75 -3.18 -22.84 6.93
CA VAL A 75 -3.32 -21.41 7.22
C VAL A 75 -2.13 -20.99 8.07
N GLN A 76 -1.19 -20.27 7.48
CA GLN A 76 -0.04 -19.76 8.21
C GLN A 76 -0.48 -18.46 8.87
N GLU A 77 -0.56 -18.50 10.20
CA GLU A 77 -0.58 -17.29 11.02
C GLU A 77 0.86 -16.76 11.07
N ILE A 78 1.07 -15.55 10.58
CA ILE A 78 2.38 -14.90 10.60
C ILE A 78 2.31 -13.68 11.50
N GLU A 79 3.27 -13.55 12.41
CA GLU A 79 3.52 -12.35 13.23
C GLU A 79 4.18 -11.22 12.41
N SER A 80 3.73 -11.04 11.18
CA SER A 80 4.22 -10.01 10.27
C SER A 80 3.22 -9.82 9.12
N ILE A 81 2.85 -8.57 8.86
CA ILE A 81 2.10 -8.19 7.65
C ILE A 81 2.97 -8.24 6.37
N TRP A 82 4.28 -8.46 6.53
CA TRP A 82 5.27 -8.41 5.46
C TRP A 82 5.45 -9.76 4.81
N LYS A 83 4.88 -9.86 3.62
CA LYS A 83 4.75 -11.05 2.79
C LYS A 83 6.05 -11.29 2.03
N LYS A 84 7.16 -11.46 2.77
CA LYS A 84 8.51 -11.49 2.22
C LYS A 84 8.64 -12.50 1.08
N GLU A 85 8.12 -13.72 1.27
CA GLU A 85 8.10 -14.76 0.23
C GLU A 85 7.41 -14.31 -1.06
N LEU A 86 6.26 -13.63 -0.95
CA LEU A 86 5.54 -13.13 -2.12
C LEU A 86 6.27 -11.95 -2.77
N PHE A 87 6.73 -10.97 -1.99
CA PHE A 87 7.37 -9.77 -2.53
C PHE A 87 8.72 -10.03 -3.17
N ASP A 88 9.45 -11.04 -2.71
CA ASP A 88 10.71 -11.47 -3.32
C ASP A 88 10.48 -12.06 -4.73
N GLN A 89 9.25 -12.49 -5.07
CA GLN A 89 8.91 -12.93 -6.42
C GLN A 89 8.53 -11.77 -7.36
N LEU A 90 8.27 -10.57 -6.85
CA LEU A 90 7.74 -9.44 -7.62
C LEU A 90 8.82 -8.43 -8.00
N ASN A 91 8.54 -7.65 -9.04
CA ASN A 91 9.35 -6.50 -9.39
C ASN A 91 9.38 -5.49 -8.22
N SER A 92 10.58 -5.11 -7.78
CA SER A 92 10.76 -4.25 -6.60
C SER A 92 10.22 -2.83 -6.79
N GLU A 93 10.18 -2.31 -8.02
CA GLU A 93 9.58 -1.00 -8.33
C GLU A 93 8.06 -1.08 -8.17
N ASP A 94 7.42 -2.14 -8.68
CA ASP A 94 5.98 -2.36 -8.57
C ASP A 94 5.53 -2.55 -7.11
N VAL A 95 6.32 -3.28 -6.30
CA VAL A 95 6.07 -3.44 -4.86
C VAL A 95 6.11 -2.09 -4.14
N LEU A 96 7.04 -1.21 -4.53
CA LEU A 96 7.14 0.12 -3.95
C LEU A 96 5.94 0.99 -4.33
N GLN A 97 5.54 1.00 -5.61
CA GLN A 97 4.37 1.73 -6.09
C GLN A 97 3.07 1.23 -5.44
N LYS A 98 2.96 -0.08 -5.24
CA LYS A 98 1.87 -0.70 -4.48
C LYS A 98 1.79 -0.13 -3.07
N HIS A 99 2.88 -0.11 -2.30
CA HIS A 99 2.84 0.41 -0.92
C HIS A 99 2.44 1.89 -0.86
N ILE A 100 2.86 2.69 -1.84
CA ILE A 100 2.45 4.09 -1.95
C ILE A 100 0.94 4.19 -2.19
N LEU A 101 0.40 3.38 -3.10
CA LEU A 101 -1.03 3.34 -3.38
C LEU A 101 -1.85 2.88 -2.15
N GLU A 102 -1.34 1.93 -1.37
CA GLU A 102 -1.98 1.49 -0.13
C GLU A 102 -2.03 2.59 0.93
N LEU A 103 -0.97 3.39 1.04
CA LEU A 103 -0.94 4.57 1.91
C LEU A 103 -1.93 5.63 1.42
N GLN A 104 -1.98 5.90 0.12
CA GLN A 104 -2.95 6.82 -0.46
C GLN A 104 -4.38 6.36 -0.23
N PHE A 105 -4.63 5.06 -0.39
CA PHE A 105 -5.93 4.48 -0.14
C PHE A 105 -6.35 4.59 1.32
N PHE A 106 -5.42 4.36 2.26
CA PHE A 106 -5.67 4.55 3.67
C PHE A 106 -5.99 6.01 4.04
N GLN A 107 -5.35 6.98 3.41
CA GLN A 107 -5.67 8.40 3.59
C GLN A 107 -7.02 8.75 2.97
N PHE A 108 -7.29 8.23 1.78
CA PHE A 108 -8.54 8.41 1.05
C PHE A 108 -9.73 7.89 1.85
N ILE A 109 -9.65 6.64 2.34
CA ILE A 109 -10.79 5.97 2.99
C ILE A 109 -11.22 6.65 4.29
N LYS A 110 -10.31 7.36 4.98
CA LYS A 110 -10.63 8.15 6.17
C LYS A 110 -11.57 9.32 5.90
N ASN A 111 -11.55 9.85 4.68
CA ASN A 111 -12.40 10.96 4.25
C ASN A 111 -13.75 10.49 3.67
N ILE A 112 -13.94 9.17 3.53
CA ILE A 112 -15.17 8.58 3.01
C ILE A 112 -16.14 8.24 4.16
N PRO A 113 -17.44 8.54 4.04
CA PRO A 113 -18.46 8.13 5.01
C PRO A 113 -18.44 6.62 5.25
N PHE A 114 -18.57 6.19 6.51
CA PHE A 114 -18.42 4.79 6.93
C PHE A 114 -19.21 3.80 6.04
N GLU A 115 -20.49 4.08 5.77
CA GLU A 115 -21.37 3.23 4.97
C GLU A 115 -20.90 2.98 3.54
N GLN A 116 -20.15 3.93 2.98
CA GLN A 116 -19.65 3.88 1.60
C GLN A 116 -18.25 3.24 1.50
N ARG A 117 -17.52 3.09 2.61
CA ARG A 117 -16.12 2.61 2.59
C ARG A 117 -15.98 1.23 1.98
N LYS A 118 -16.97 0.35 2.19
CA LYS A 118 -17.00 -1.02 1.64
C LYS A 118 -17.04 -1.06 0.11
N ASP A 119 -17.48 0.03 -0.52
CA ASP A 119 -17.61 0.12 -1.98
C ASP A 119 -16.30 0.51 -2.64
N TYR A 120 -15.23 0.76 -1.86
CA TYR A 120 -13.93 1.13 -2.38
C TYR A 120 -12.89 0.02 -2.22
N CYS A 121 -12.06 -0.15 -3.25
CA CYS A 121 -10.90 -1.02 -3.17
C CYS A 121 -9.73 -0.46 -3.98
N VAL A 122 -8.55 -0.98 -3.69
CA VAL A 122 -7.37 -0.80 -4.55
C VAL A 122 -7.30 -1.96 -5.51
N ILE A 123 -6.94 -1.67 -6.76
CA ILE A 123 -6.46 -2.66 -7.73
C ILE A 123 -5.03 -2.28 -8.12
N SER A 124 -4.12 -3.25 -8.19
CA SER A 124 -2.76 -3.04 -8.68
C SER A 124 -2.35 -4.19 -9.58
N ARG A 125 -1.71 -3.89 -10.70
CA ARG A 125 -1.04 -4.86 -11.57
C ARG A 125 0.43 -4.88 -11.22
N LEU A 126 0.91 -6.04 -10.78
CA LEU A 126 2.31 -6.22 -10.35
C LEU A 126 2.99 -7.23 -11.26
N ARG A 127 4.17 -6.87 -11.77
CA ARG A 127 4.99 -7.76 -12.58
C ARG A 127 5.73 -8.74 -11.70
N ILE A 128 5.78 -10.00 -12.14
CA ILE A 128 6.62 -11.03 -11.54
C ILE A 128 8.06 -10.81 -12.03
N SER A 129 9.05 -10.99 -11.15
CA SER A 129 10.46 -10.79 -11.45
C SER A 129 10.94 -11.68 -12.62
N GLU A 130 11.91 -11.18 -13.39
CA GLU A 130 12.28 -11.58 -14.77
C GLU A 130 12.60 -13.06 -15.05
N LYS A 131 12.55 -13.97 -14.06
CA LYS A 131 12.89 -15.38 -14.25
C LYS A 131 11.79 -16.24 -14.89
N GLN A 132 10.56 -15.73 -15.04
CA GLN A 132 9.43 -16.51 -15.58
C GLN A 132 8.48 -15.67 -16.46
N ASN A 133 8.63 -15.78 -17.79
CA ASN A 133 7.58 -15.52 -18.79
C ASN A 133 6.69 -14.27 -18.62
N GLN A 134 7.22 -13.04 -18.47
CA GLN A 134 6.44 -11.78 -18.47
C GLN A 134 5.05 -11.88 -17.79
N LYS A 135 4.95 -12.64 -16.69
CA LYS A 135 3.68 -12.86 -16.00
C LYS A 135 3.44 -11.68 -15.07
N SER A 136 2.19 -11.27 -14.97
CA SER A 136 1.72 -10.27 -14.02
C SER A 136 0.69 -10.89 -13.10
N LEU A 137 0.46 -10.22 -11.97
CA LEU A 137 -0.62 -10.55 -11.07
C LEU A 137 -1.51 -9.33 -10.84
N ILE A 138 -2.77 -9.60 -10.55
CA ILE A 138 -3.72 -8.61 -10.06
C ILE A 138 -3.72 -8.72 -8.54
N HIS A 139 -3.46 -7.59 -7.91
CA HIS A 139 -3.64 -7.37 -6.48
C HIS A 139 -4.91 -6.57 -6.26
N LYS A 140 -5.79 -7.03 -5.36
CA LYS A 140 -6.89 -6.23 -4.83
C LYS A 140 -6.77 -6.06 -3.33
N MET A 141 -6.97 -4.85 -2.81
CA MET A 141 -6.96 -4.60 -1.38
C MET A 141 -8.25 -3.94 -0.92
N PHE A 142 -8.81 -4.46 0.17
CA PHE A 142 -10.01 -3.97 0.83
C PHE A 142 -9.70 -3.61 2.28
N TYR A 143 -10.34 -2.57 2.77
CA TYR A 143 -10.35 -2.24 4.19
C TYR A 143 -11.71 -2.56 4.81
N PHE A 144 -11.67 -3.15 6.00
CA PHE A 144 -12.85 -3.36 6.82
C PHE A 144 -12.73 -2.47 8.06
N SER A 145 -13.66 -1.52 8.17
CA SER A 145 -13.75 -0.64 9.31
C SER A 145 -14.79 -1.15 10.31
N ASN A 146 -14.64 -0.78 11.56
CA ASN A 146 -15.63 -1.04 12.61
C ASN A 146 -16.63 0.12 12.72
N SER A 147 -17.91 -0.22 12.88
CA SER A 147 -18.99 0.76 12.93
C SER A 147 -18.97 1.64 14.17
N GLU A 148 -18.33 1.21 15.26
CA GLU A 148 -18.30 1.95 16.53
C GLU A 148 -17.22 3.05 16.55
N ASN A 149 -16.01 2.72 16.09
CA ASN A 149 -14.86 3.63 16.15
C ASN A 149 -14.46 4.19 14.77
N CYS A 150 -15.07 3.72 13.68
CA CYS A 150 -14.73 4.03 12.29
C CYS A 150 -13.24 3.79 11.94
N ASN A 151 -12.51 3.06 12.76
CA ASN A 151 -11.12 2.69 12.52
C ASN A 151 -11.06 1.48 11.60
N THR A 152 -9.97 1.40 10.86
CA THR A 152 -9.72 0.29 9.94
C THR A 152 -9.06 -0.83 10.72
N GLU A 153 -9.77 -1.93 10.92
CA GLU A 153 -9.34 -3.03 11.79
C GLU A 153 -8.72 -4.17 11.00
N LEU A 154 -9.28 -4.45 9.82
CA LEU A 154 -8.77 -5.52 8.95
C LEU A 154 -8.45 -4.97 7.56
N SER A 155 -7.43 -5.56 6.94
CA SER A 155 -7.20 -5.43 5.50
C SER A 155 -7.18 -6.81 4.84
N LEU A 156 -7.82 -6.93 3.68
CA LEU A 156 -7.81 -8.15 2.88
C LEU A 156 -7.14 -7.86 1.55
N CYS A 157 -6.03 -8.55 1.29
CA CYS A 157 -5.33 -8.51 0.02
C CYS A 157 -5.59 -9.81 -0.73
N LEU A 158 -5.99 -9.71 -2.00
CA LEU A 158 -6.25 -10.83 -2.89
C LEU A 158 -5.26 -10.77 -4.05
N TYR A 159 -4.69 -11.91 -4.43
CA TYR A 159 -3.73 -12.03 -5.52
C TYR A 159 -4.12 -13.19 -6.44
N ASN A 160 -4.17 -12.93 -7.74
CA ASN A 160 -4.33 -13.95 -8.79
C ASN A 160 -3.57 -13.54 -10.06
N PHE A 161 -3.41 -14.45 -11.01
CA PHE A 161 -2.75 -14.12 -12.27
C PHE A 161 -3.51 -13.02 -13.03
N ASP A 162 -2.76 -12.09 -13.58
CA ASP A 162 -3.25 -11.23 -14.64
C ASP A 162 -2.98 -11.91 -15.97
N PHE A 163 -3.99 -11.97 -16.83
CA PHE A 163 -3.86 -12.53 -18.17
C PHE A 163 -3.57 -11.45 -19.22
N PHE A 164 -3.60 -10.18 -18.81
CA PHE A 164 -3.23 -9.04 -19.65
C PHE A 164 -1.78 -8.64 -19.40
N GLN A 165 -1.01 -8.55 -20.47
CA GLN A 165 0.37 -8.07 -20.41
C GLN A 165 0.39 -6.55 -20.19
N SER A 166 1.28 -6.11 -19.29
CA SER A 166 1.58 -4.70 -19.07
C SER A 166 3.07 -4.52 -18.83
N ASP A 167 3.68 -3.61 -19.58
CA ASP A 167 5.10 -3.31 -19.45
C ASP A 167 5.40 -2.42 -18.23
N SER A 168 4.36 -1.88 -17.59
CA SER A 168 4.49 -0.96 -16.46
C SER A 168 3.51 -1.27 -15.34
N TYR A 169 3.84 -0.80 -14.13
CA TYR A 169 2.94 -0.82 -12.99
C TYR A 169 1.68 0.01 -13.31
N THR A 170 0.53 -0.51 -12.93
CA THR A 170 -0.72 0.25 -12.92
C THR A 170 -1.43 -0.01 -11.61
N GLY A 171 -1.90 1.04 -10.95
CA GLY A 171 -2.71 0.89 -9.75
C GLY A 171 -3.82 1.93 -9.67
N MET A 172 -4.94 1.57 -9.07
CA MET A 172 -6.13 2.42 -9.00
C MET A 172 -6.82 2.30 -7.65
N ILE A 173 -7.40 3.39 -7.17
CA ILE A 173 -8.46 3.36 -6.15
C ILE A 173 -9.77 3.50 -6.90
N ILE A 174 -10.64 2.51 -6.78
CA ILE A 174 -11.90 2.45 -7.51
C ILE A 174 -13.08 2.32 -6.55
N ASN A 175 -14.23 2.79 -7.00
CA ASN A 175 -15.51 2.50 -6.39
C ASN A 175 -16.18 1.35 -7.16
N THR A 176 -16.27 0.16 -6.54
CA THR A 176 -16.82 -1.05 -7.16
C THR A 176 -18.33 -1.00 -7.36
N ALA A 177 -19.06 -0.15 -6.65
CA ALA A 177 -20.51 -0.01 -6.78
C ALA A 177 -20.90 0.88 -7.98
N THR A 178 -20.08 1.87 -8.33
CA THR A 178 -20.35 2.84 -9.40
C THR A 178 -19.48 2.65 -10.64
N GLY A 179 -18.37 1.93 -10.53
CA GLY A 179 -17.37 1.79 -11.60
C GLY A 179 -16.45 3.00 -11.76
N ASN A 180 -16.53 3.99 -10.86
CA ASN A 180 -15.70 5.19 -10.93
C ASN A 180 -14.26 4.91 -10.48
N ILE A 181 -13.31 5.54 -11.17
CA ILE A 181 -11.90 5.57 -10.80
C ILE A 181 -11.64 6.88 -10.05
N ASN A 182 -11.34 6.78 -8.77
CA ASN A 182 -11.09 7.95 -7.91
C ASN A 182 -9.62 8.35 -7.91
N TYR A 183 -8.74 7.38 -8.13
CA TYR A 183 -7.31 7.61 -8.25
C TYR A 183 -6.71 6.60 -9.21
N GLN A 184 -5.77 7.04 -10.04
CA GLN A 184 -5.00 6.19 -10.94
C GLN A 184 -3.52 6.54 -10.78
N ALA A 185 -2.74 5.60 -10.25
CA ALA A 185 -1.30 5.63 -10.28
C ALA A 185 -0.85 5.23 -11.70
N GLU A 186 -0.46 6.23 -12.49
CA GLU A 186 0.27 6.00 -13.73
C GLU A 186 1.76 5.73 -13.42
N ALA A 187 2.44 5.05 -14.35
CA ALA A 187 3.87 4.68 -14.24
C ALA A 187 4.78 5.88 -13.94
N GLU A 188 4.32 7.09 -14.27
CA GLU A 188 4.86 8.34 -13.77
C GLU A 188 4.01 8.80 -12.59
N ASN A 189 4.35 8.37 -11.37
CA ASN A 189 3.72 8.85 -10.14
C ASN A 189 4.13 10.32 -9.86
N SER A 190 3.83 11.20 -10.80
CA SER A 190 4.31 12.57 -10.87
C SER A 190 3.46 13.53 -10.03
N THR A 191 2.31 13.08 -9.52
CA THR A 191 1.35 13.93 -8.81
C THR A 191 1.33 13.73 -7.30
N PHE A 192 1.97 12.68 -6.77
CA PHE A 192 2.03 12.41 -5.33
C PHE A 192 2.71 13.57 -4.57
N LEU A 193 3.87 13.98 -5.08
CA LEU A 193 4.50 15.24 -4.71
C LEU A 193 4.11 16.30 -5.73
N SER A 194 3.73 17.47 -5.23
CA SER A 194 3.59 18.65 -6.09
C SER A 194 4.91 18.96 -6.80
N ILE A 195 4.83 19.65 -7.93
CA ILE A 195 6.00 20.13 -8.68
C ILE A 195 6.99 20.81 -7.73
N ARG A 196 6.47 21.66 -6.83
CA ARG A 196 7.29 22.39 -5.86
C ARG A 196 7.98 21.50 -4.84
N GLU A 197 7.31 20.46 -4.38
CA GLU A 197 7.88 19.49 -3.44
C GLU A 197 8.99 18.66 -4.11
N LYS A 198 8.84 18.30 -5.38
CA LYS A 198 9.89 17.63 -6.15
C LYS A 198 11.10 18.52 -6.39
N GLU A 199 10.90 19.79 -6.75
CA GLU A 199 11.98 20.76 -6.90
C GLU A 199 12.81 20.86 -5.61
N ILE A 200 12.13 20.98 -4.46
CA ILE A 200 12.78 21.05 -3.15
C ILE A 200 13.53 19.75 -2.84
N LEU A 201 12.96 18.58 -3.13
CA LEU A 201 13.65 17.30 -2.97
C LEU A 201 14.88 17.18 -3.85
N LYS A 202 14.79 17.57 -5.14
CA LYS A 202 15.91 17.52 -6.09
C LYS A 202 17.06 18.41 -5.65
N MET A 203 16.76 19.63 -5.18
CA MET A 203 17.77 20.52 -4.62
C MET A 203 18.36 19.99 -3.30
N THR A 204 17.54 19.35 -2.48
CA THR A 204 18.01 18.69 -1.24
C THR A 204 18.95 17.54 -1.56
N GLN A 205 18.66 16.74 -2.59
CA GLN A 205 19.54 15.67 -3.07
C GLN A 205 20.88 16.19 -3.59
N GLN A 206 20.90 17.38 -4.19
CA GLN A 206 22.12 18.07 -4.61
C GLN A 206 22.92 18.67 -3.43
N GLY A 207 22.47 18.48 -2.18
CA GLY A 207 23.16 18.96 -0.98
C GLY A 207 22.85 20.41 -0.59
N LYS A 208 21.87 21.06 -1.22
CA LYS A 208 21.51 22.46 -0.91
C LYS A 208 20.81 22.56 0.45
N LYS A 209 21.19 23.56 1.25
CA LYS A 209 20.57 23.90 2.54
C LYS A 209 19.27 24.68 2.32
N SER A 210 18.38 24.66 3.32
CA SER A 210 17.07 25.37 3.23
C SER A 210 17.22 26.86 2.90
N LYS A 211 18.31 27.51 3.33
CA LYS A 211 18.61 28.91 2.99
C LYS A 211 18.92 29.10 1.50
N GLU A 212 19.76 28.24 0.93
CA GLU A 212 20.11 28.30 -0.49
C GLU A 212 18.89 27.97 -1.37
N ILE A 213 18.09 26.98 -0.96
CA ILE A 213 16.83 26.65 -1.63
C ILE A 213 15.88 27.85 -1.60
N ALA A 214 15.72 28.51 -0.45
CA ALA A 214 14.87 29.69 -0.31
C ALA A 214 15.28 30.83 -1.25
N GLU A 215 16.58 31.09 -1.37
CA GLU A 215 17.15 32.09 -2.28
C GLU A 215 16.88 31.75 -3.76
N ILE A 216 17.15 30.51 -4.18
CA ILE A 216 16.93 30.07 -5.57
C ILE A 216 15.45 30.11 -5.95
N LEU A 217 14.59 29.75 -5.00
CA LEU A 217 13.17 29.58 -5.20
C LEU A 217 12.35 30.85 -4.92
N PHE A 218 13.00 31.95 -4.52
CA PHE A 218 12.39 33.24 -4.14
C PHE A 218 11.25 33.09 -3.12
N ILE A 219 11.45 32.26 -2.10
CA ILE A 219 10.49 32.02 -1.01
C ILE A 219 11.18 32.12 0.35
N SER A 220 10.41 32.23 1.43
CA SER A 220 10.99 32.21 2.77
C SER A 220 11.58 30.84 3.14
N ILE A 221 12.59 30.82 4.01
CA ILE A 221 13.14 29.60 4.61
C ILE A 221 12.03 28.79 5.32
N ASN A 222 11.09 29.48 5.97
CA ASN A 222 9.94 28.86 6.62
C ASN A 222 9.04 28.13 5.61
N THR A 223 8.85 28.70 4.42
CA THR A 223 8.11 28.05 3.32
C THR A 223 8.81 26.78 2.85
N VAL A 224 10.14 26.81 2.69
CA VAL A 224 10.92 25.61 2.34
C VAL A 224 10.79 24.54 3.41
N ASN A 225 10.91 24.90 4.69
CA ASN A 225 10.78 23.96 5.80
C ASN A 225 9.37 23.36 5.85
N ARG A 226 8.32 24.16 5.60
CA ARG A 226 6.95 23.66 5.48
C ARG A 226 6.79 22.66 4.34
N HIS A 227 7.36 22.92 3.16
CA HIS A 227 7.34 21.94 2.08
C HIS A 227 8.09 20.66 2.45
N ARG A 228 9.27 20.75 3.09
CA ARG A 228 10.02 19.57 3.55
C ARG A 228 9.22 18.75 4.57
N GLN A 229 8.50 19.42 5.46
CA GLN A 229 7.59 18.79 6.40
C GLN A 229 6.44 18.10 5.67
N ASN A 230 5.80 18.78 4.71
CA ASN A 230 4.74 18.18 3.89
C ASN A 230 5.25 16.97 3.10
N ILE A 231 6.46 17.02 2.56
CA ILE A 231 7.08 15.88 1.86
C ILE A 231 7.26 14.70 2.82
N ILE A 232 7.86 14.96 4.00
CA ILE A 232 8.05 13.98 5.06
C ILE A 232 6.72 13.36 5.49
N GLU A 233 5.67 14.16 5.63
CA GLU A 233 4.32 13.72 6.01
C GLU A 233 3.61 12.94 4.91
N LYS A 234 3.74 13.38 3.65
CA LYS A 234 3.16 12.69 2.49
C LYS A 234 3.85 11.35 2.30
N MET A 235 5.18 11.36 2.16
CA MET A 235 6.00 10.18 1.92
C MET A 235 6.14 9.28 3.15
N ARG A 236 5.76 9.79 4.34
CA ARG A 236 5.88 9.11 5.63
C ARG A 236 7.27 8.53 5.81
N VAL A 237 8.26 9.40 5.86
CA VAL A 237 9.65 9.02 6.11
C VAL A 237 10.19 9.78 7.31
N SER A 238 11.28 9.33 7.91
CA SER A 238 11.79 9.96 9.15
C SER A 238 12.44 11.32 8.89
N ASN A 239 12.92 11.55 7.66
CA ASN A 239 13.65 12.76 7.29
C ASN A 239 13.68 12.97 5.77
N THR A 240 14.13 14.16 5.34
CA THR A 240 14.21 14.51 3.90
C THR A 240 15.22 13.65 3.13
N THR A 241 16.24 13.07 3.77
CA THR A 241 17.22 12.21 3.08
C THR A 241 16.59 10.87 2.67
N GLU A 242 15.78 10.29 3.56
CA GLU A 242 14.96 9.11 3.25
C GLU A 242 13.95 9.45 2.12
N ALA A 243 13.33 10.64 2.16
CA ALA A 243 12.44 11.11 1.09
C ALA A 243 13.17 11.20 -0.26
N CYS A 244 14.38 11.79 -0.31
CA CYS A 244 15.18 11.86 -1.53
C CYS A 244 15.51 10.45 -2.07
N THR A 245 15.96 9.55 -1.20
CA THR A 245 16.33 8.18 -1.60
C THR A 245 15.15 7.44 -2.23
N MET A 246 13.97 7.57 -1.61
CA MET A 246 12.74 6.97 -2.09
C MET A 246 12.27 7.61 -3.40
N ALA A 247 12.25 8.94 -3.47
CA ALA A 247 11.86 9.68 -4.66
C ALA A 247 12.74 9.34 -5.86
N SER A 248 14.05 9.14 -5.69
CA SER A 248 14.94 8.71 -6.78
C SER A 248 14.70 7.26 -7.20
N LYS A 249 14.46 6.33 -6.26
CA LYS A 249 14.09 4.94 -6.61
C LYS A 249 12.79 4.88 -7.42
N LEU A 250 11.87 5.79 -7.13
CA LEU A 250 10.58 5.95 -7.81
C LEU A 250 10.65 6.79 -9.08
N LYS A 251 11.83 7.28 -9.46
CA LYS A 251 12.05 8.18 -10.60
C LYS A 251 11.18 9.45 -10.54
N TRP A 252 10.91 9.98 -9.35
CA TRP A 252 10.18 11.24 -9.16
C TRP A 252 11.06 12.49 -9.29
N ILE A 253 12.38 12.35 -9.07
CA ILE A 253 13.40 13.41 -9.11
C ILE A 253 14.68 12.94 -9.81
#